data_AF-A0A0F9H7Q5-F1
#
_entry.id   AF-A0A0F9H7Q5-F1
#
_cell.length_a   1.000
_cell.length_b   1.000
_cell.length_c   1.000
_cell.angle_alpha   90.00
_cell.angle_beta   90.00
_cell.angle_gamma   90.00
#
_symmetry.space_group_name_H-M   'P 1'
#
loop_
_entity.id
_entity.type
_entity.pdbx_description
1 polymer ?
#
loop_
_entity_poly.entity_id
_entity_poly.type
_entity_poly.pdbx_seq_one_letter_code
_entity_poly.pdbx_strand_id
1 'polypeptide(L)'
;MAARRIIIPARFPGGGIPEIVSYQYTGSNIVKGSVVEFSSGQVTIMSSTPSSGIVGIALEDQASKPGFEPSHDSLTTVYTGRVSEVSVAIANLQTVFSAGFVSGTVPAISHIGGTRPLVLDTGIWRVSLSASGTDAVTVVDVDVDEQIVFFKFLESAIANT
;
A
#
# COMPACT_ATOMS: atom_id res chain seq x y z
N MET A 1 4.51 22.14 -4.26
CA MET A 1 3.78 21.24 -5.18
C MET A 1 3.84 19.87 -4.55
N ALA A 2 2.72 19.21 -4.22
CA ALA A 2 2.78 17.91 -3.56
C ALA A 2 3.68 16.93 -4.33
N ALA A 3 4.63 16.29 -3.63
CA ALA A 3 5.50 15.30 -4.25
C ALA A 3 4.64 14.18 -4.86
N ARG A 4 4.79 13.94 -6.17
CA ARG A 4 4.08 12.89 -6.92
C ARG A 4 4.66 11.49 -6.62
N ARG A 5 4.86 11.20 -5.34
CA ARG A 5 5.49 9.95 -4.87
C ARG A 5 4.42 8.93 -4.53
N ILE A 6 4.46 7.80 -5.21
CA ILE A 6 3.68 6.60 -4.87
C ILE A 6 4.20 5.98 -3.58
N ILE A 7 3.34 5.22 -2.89
CA ILE A 7 3.74 4.55 -1.65
C ILE A 7 4.74 3.43 -1.97
N ILE A 8 5.90 3.46 -1.31
CA ILE A 8 6.90 2.39 -1.38
C ILE A 8 7.54 2.17 0.00
N PRO A 9 8.01 0.95 0.32
CA PRO A 9 8.83 0.72 1.50
C PRO A 9 10.07 1.63 1.50
N ALA A 10 10.37 2.23 2.64
CA ALA A 10 11.49 3.13 2.82
C ALA A 10 12.61 2.41 3.58
N ARG A 11 13.86 2.69 3.20
CA ARG A 11 15.01 2.33 4.02
C ARG A 11 15.16 3.40 5.10
N PHE A 12 14.64 3.11 6.28
CA PHE A 12 14.67 4.03 7.41
C PHE A 12 15.49 3.40 8.56
N PRO A 13 16.42 4.13 9.21
CA PRO A 13 17.14 3.63 10.37
C PRO A 13 16.17 3.20 11.48
N GLY A 14 16.27 1.97 11.96
CA GLY A 14 15.31 1.40 12.92
C GLY A 14 13.97 0.94 12.31
N GLY A 15 13.83 1.01 10.99
CA GLY A 15 12.78 0.31 10.24
C GLY A 15 13.12 -1.17 10.05
N GLY A 16 12.12 -2.03 10.16
CA GLY A 16 12.27 -3.45 9.86
C GLY A 16 12.47 -3.70 8.36
N ILE A 17 12.99 -4.89 8.02
CA ILE A 17 13.04 -5.35 6.63
C ILE A 17 11.59 -5.55 6.15
N PRO A 18 11.18 -4.94 5.02
CA PRO A 18 9.85 -5.17 4.48
C PRO A 18 9.67 -6.65 4.13
N GLU A 19 8.60 -7.25 4.63
CA GLU A 19 8.17 -8.56 4.20
C GLU A 19 7.39 -8.41 2.88
N ILE A 20 7.73 -9.24 1.89
CA ILE A 20 7.09 -9.22 0.58
C ILE A 20 6.49 -10.58 0.32
N VAL A 21 5.18 -10.61 0.13
CA VAL A 21 4.42 -11.83 -0.15
C VAL A 21 3.72 -11.67 -1.49
N SER A 22 3.72 -12.73 -2.30
CA SER A 22 2.89 -12.78 -3.51
C SER A 22 1.49 -13.22 -3.13
N TYR A 23 0.49 -12.43 -3.50
CA TYR A 23 -0.91 -12.80 -3.34
C TYR A 23 -1.62 -12.88 -4.67
N GLN A 24 -2.54 -13.83 -4.76
CA GLN A 24 -3.55 -13.89 -5.79
C GLN A 24 -4.43 -12.64 -5.70
N TYR A 25 -4.73 -12.00 -6.83
CA TYR A 25 -5.55 -10.80 -6.85
C TYR A 25 -6.87 -10.99 -7.57
N THR A 26 -7.86 -10.18 -7.15
CA THR A 26 -9.15 -10.06 -7.81
C THR A 26 -9.48 -8.61 -8.15
N GLY A 27 -10.30 -8.43 -9.19
CA GLY A 27 -10.65 -7.14 -9.75
C GLY A 27 -9.63 -6.64 -10.77
N SER A 28 -9.98 -5.52 -11.40
CA SER A 28 -9.09 -4.81 -12.32
C SER A 28 -8.62 -3.51 -11.68
N ASN A 29 -7.38 -3.10 -11.98
CA ASN A 29 -6.76 -1.80 -11.66
C ASN A 29 -5.85 -1.76 -10.42
N ILE A 30 -5.26 -2.88 -10.00
CA ILE A 30 -4.13 -2.80 -9.07
C ILE A 30 -2.96 -2.15 -9.81
N VAL A 31 -2.55 -0.97 -9.33
CA VAL A 31 -1.36 -0.26 -9.77
C VAL A 31 -0.34 -0.19 -8.65
N LYS A 32 0.94 -0.05 -8.98
CA LYS A 32 2.01 0.09 -8.02
C LYS A 32 1.74 1.23 -7.03
N GLY A 33 1.93 0.95 -5.75
CA GLY A 33 1.64 1.87 -4.64
C GLY A 33 0.18 1.87 -4.19
N SER A 34 -0.67 0.99 -4.75
CA SER A 34 -2.05 0.79 -4.27
C SER A 34 -2.04 0.17 -2.88
N VAL A 35 -2.91 0.68 -2.00
CA VAL A 35 -3.23 0.03 -0.73
C VAL A 35 -4.22 -1.10 -1.01
N VAL A 36 -3.91 -2.30 -0.50
CA VAL A 36 -4.70 -3.51 -0.76
C VAL A 36 -5.33 -4.09 0.50
N GLU A 37 -6.50 -4.71 0.32
CA GLU A 37 -7.25 -5.47 1.34
C GLU A 37 -7.52 -6.90 0.87
N PHE A 38 -7.91 -7.79 1.79
CA PHE A 38 -8.42 -9.11 1.41
C PHE A 38 -9.91 -9.05 1.07
N SER A 39 -10.27 -9.62 -0.08
CA SER A 39 -11.63 -9.93 -0.47
C SER A 39 -11.70 -11.39 -0.93
N SER A 40 -12.45 -12.22 -0.19
CA SER A 40 -12.62 -13.64 -0.49
C SER A 40 -11.30 -14.43 -0.65
N GLY A 41 -10.30 -14.12 0.19
CA GLY A 41 -8.99 -14.81 0.18
C GLY A 41 -8.03 -14.36 -0.92
N GLN A 42 -8.40 -13.34 -1.71
CA GLN A 42 -7.55 -12.70 -2.71
C GLN A 42 -7.35 -11.24 -2.34
N VAL A 43 -6.26 -10.62 -2.80
CA VAL A 43 -6.05 -9.17 -2.59
C VAL A 43 -6.81 -8.37 -3.64
N THR A 44 -7.37 -7.23 -3.23
CA THR A 44 -7.98 -6.25 -4.12
C THR A 44 -7.62 -4.84 -3.68
N ILE A 45 -7.83 -3.83 -4.54
CA ILE A 45 -7.59 -2.43 -4.17
C ILE A 45 -8.64 -1.98 -3.16
N MET A 46 -8.22 -1.17 -2.19
CA MET A 46 -9.20 -0.43 -1.39
C MET A 46 -9.93 0.61 -2.22
N SER A 47 -11.24 0.69 -2.04
CA SER A 47 -12.11 1.62 -2.76
C SER A 47 -12.43 2.90 -1.97
N SER A 48 -12.06 2.96 -0.68
CA SER A 48 -12.31 4.10 0.20
C SER A 48 -11.16 4.32 1.19
N THR A 49 -11.12 5.50 1.83
CA THR A 49 -10.08 5.86 2.82
C THR A 49 -10.06 4.80 3.93
N PRO A 50 -8.95 4.05 4.08
CA PRO A 50 -8.95 2.95 5.03
C PRO A 50 -8.81 3.43 6.45
N SER A 51 -9.50 2.73 7.36
CA SER A 51 -9.28 2.79 8.80
C SER A 51 -8.95 1.42 9.42
N SER A 52 -9.10 0.33 8.64
CA SER A 52 -8.88 -1.06 9.05
C SER A 52 -8.74 -1.98 7.82
N GLY A 53 -8.25 -3.21 8.00
CA GLY A 53 -8.25 -4.23 6.95
C GLY A 53 -7.09 -4.10 5.94
N ILE A 54 -6.08 -3.28 6.25
CA ILE A 54 -4.93 -3.07 5.38
C ILE A 54 -4.00 -4.28 5.39
N VAL A 55 -3.88 -4.94 4.24
CA VAL A 55 -2.94 -6.05 4.05
C VAL A 55 -1.54 -5.52 3.73
N GLY A 56 -1.46 -4.48 2.90
CA GLY A 56 -0.17 -3.92 2.50
C GLY A 56 -0.25 -3.01 1.29
N ILE A 57 0.90 -2.85 0.64
CA ILE A 57 1.09 -2.01 -0.54
C ILE A 57 1.52 -2.85 -1.74
N ALA A 58 0.82 -2.73 -2.86
CA ALA A 58 1.19 -3.38 -4.11
C ALA A 58 2.52 -2.81 -4.65
N LEU A 59 3.48 -3.68 -4.97
CA LEU A 59 4.80 -3.29 -5.47
C LEU A 59 4.90 -3.26 -6.99
N GLU A 60 3.87 -3.73 -7.68
CA GLU A 60 3.79 -3.84 -9.13
C GLU A 60 2.33 -3.67 -9.59
N ASP A 61 2.15 -3.42 -10.88
CA ASP A 61 0.83 -3.39 -11.50
C ASP A 61 0.30 -4.83 -11.67
N GLN A 62 -1.02 -5.00 -11.72
CA GLN A 62 -1.62 -6.28 -12.06
C GLN A 62 -1.07 -6.82 -13.40
N ALA A 63 -1.06 -8.14 -13.54
CA ALA A 63 -0.53 -8.87 -14.70
C ALA A 63 0.98 -8.70 -14.98
N SER A 64 1.73 -8.03 -14.09
CA SER A 64 3.20 -8.03 -14.14
C SER A 64 3.81 -9.43 -13.89
N LYS A 65 3.06 -10.29 -13.20
CA LYS A 65 3.36 -11.72 -13.02
C LYS A 65 2.27 -12.55 -13.67
N PRO A 66 2.29 -12.72 -15.01
CA PRO A 66 1.38 -13.64 -15.66
C PRO A 66 1.68 -15.04 -15.15
N GLY A 67 0.64 -15.78 -14.73
CA GLY A 67 0.79 -17.19 -14.41
C GLY A 67 1.35 -17.96 -15.62
N PHE A 68 2.11 -19.03 -15.37
CA PHE A 68 2.67 -19.84 -16.46
C PHE A 68 1.62 -20.77 -17.07
N GLU A 69 1.56 -20.82 -18.40
CA GLU A 69 0.76 -21.82 -19.12
C GLU A 69 1.67 -22.98 -19.57
N PRO A 70 1.54 -24.18 -18.99
CA PRO A 70 2.43 -25.30 -19.30
C PRO A 70 2.21 -25.94 -20.67
N SER A 71 1.03 -25.83 -21.32
CA SER A 71 0.81 -26.33 -22.68
C SER A 71 -0.44 -25.76 -23.38
N HIS A 72 -0.64 -26.10 -24.66
CA HIS A 72 -1.91 -25.84 -25.39
C HIS A 72 -3.11 -26.66 -24.85
N ASP A 73 -2.92 -27.60 -23.91
CA ASP A 73 -4.01 -28.41 -23.32
C ASP A 73 -4.94 -27.59 -22.41
N SER A 74 -4.57 -26.34 -22.12
CA SER A 74 -5.42 -25.35 -21.45
C SER A 74 -6.75 -25.08 -22.10
N LEU A 75 -6.90 -25.43 -23.38
CA LEU A 75 -8.14 -25.27 -24.15
C LEU A 75 -9.20 -26.32 -23.82
N THR A 76 -8.84 -27.45 -23.19
CA THR A 76 -9.76 -28.57 -22.94
C THR A 76 -9.88 -28.96 -21.46
N THR A 77 -8.89 -28.63 -20.62
CA THR A 77 -8.88 -28.97 -19.20
C THR A 77 -8.64 -27.71 -18.34
N VAL A 78 -9.52 -27.47 -17.36
CA VAL A 78 -9.34 -26.39 -16.37
C VAL A 78 -8.26 -26.82 -15.38
N TYR A 79 -7.09 -26.19 -15.42
CA TYR A 79 -6.05 -26.39 -14.40
C TYR A 79 -6.26 -25.41 -13.24
N THR A 80 -6.52 -25.93 -12.05
CA THR A 80 -6.41 -25.21 -10.78
C THR A 80 -4.93 -24.96 -10.45
N GLY A 81 -4.53 -23.70 -10.21
CA GLY A 81 -3.14 -23.29 -10.01
C GLY A 81 -2.65 -22.18 -10.94
N ARG A 82 -3.46 -21.81 -11.94
CA ARG A 82 -3.27 -20.61 -12.78
C ARG A 82 -3.74 -19.38 -12.03
N VAL A 83 -2.89 -18.76 -11.23
CA VAL A 83 -3.31 -17.53 -10.54
C VAL A 83 -2.34 -16.41 -10.79
N SER A 84 -2.89 -15.31 -11.30
CA SER A 84 -2.16 -14.07 -11.45
C SER A 84 -1.92 -13.50 -10.06
N GLU A 85 -0.67 -13.17 -9.78
CA GLU A 85 -0.25 -12.68 -8.48
C GLU A 85 0.25 -11.24 -8.56
N VAL A 86 0.27 -10.59 -7.41
CA VAL A 86 0.92 -9.31 -7.19
C VAL A 86 1.77 -9.40 -5.93
N SER A 87 3.00 -8.89 -5.98
CA SER A 87 3.83 -8.71 -4.80
C SER A 87 3.27 -7.59 -3.95
N VAL A 88 3.03 -7.89 -2.68
CA VAL A 88 2.58 -6.95 -1.67
C VAL A 88 3.65 -6.81 -0.61
N ALA A 89 4.09 -5.58 -0.32
CA ALA A 89 4.82 -5.29 0.89
C ALA A 89 3.85 -5.26 2.07
N ILE A 90 4.00 -6.18 3.01
CA ILE A 90 3.06 -6.39 4.11
C ILE A 90 3.01 -5.18 5.04
N ALA A 91 1.80 -4.74 5.37
CA ALA A 91 1.57 -3.77 6.42
C ALA A 91 1.83 -4.44 7.77
N ASN A 92 2.86 -3.98 8.47
CA ASN A 92 3.19 -4.42 9.82
C ASN A 92 3.72 -3.24 10.65
N LEU A 93 3.91 -3.45 11.95
CA LEU A 93 4.35 -2.40 12.88
C LEU A 93 5.83 -2.01 12.71
N GLN A 94 6.60 -2.76 11.93
CA GLN A 94 8.05 -2.59 11.79
C GLN A 94 8.43 -1.86 10.51
N THR A 95 7.70 -2.10 9.42
CA THR A 95 8.02 -1.61 8.09
C THR A 95 7.64 -0.14 7.96
N VAL A 96 8.61 0.68 7.60
CA VAL A 96 8.39 2.10 7.28
C VAL A 96 8.14 2.24 5.79
N PHE A 97 7.13 3.02 5.45
CA PHE A 97 6.79 3.38 4.07
C PHE A 97 7.07 4.87 3.85
N SER A 98 7.32 5.24 2.59
CA SER A 98 7.40 6.63 2.14
C SER A 98 6.27 6.93 1.17
N ALA A 99 5.69 8.11 1.28
CA ALA A 99 4.65 8.59 0.37
C ALA A 99 4.71 10.10 0.19
N GLY A 100 4.01 10.59 -0.84
CA GLY A 100 3.64 12.00 -0.92
C GLY A 100 2.49 12.35 0.05
N PHE A 101 2.18 13.63 0.13
CA PHE A 101 1.07 14.16 0.93
C PHE A 101 -0.04 14.75 0.06
N VAL A 102 -1.25 14.86 0.62
CA VAL A 102 -2.39 15.47 -0.07
C VAL A 102 -2.13 16.96 -0.34
N SER A 103 -2.42 17.42 -1.56
CA SER A 103 -2.17 18.80 -1.97
C SER A 103 -2.86 19.82 -1.06
N GLY A 104 -2.21 20.96 -0.83
CA GLY A 104 -2.73 22.03 0.04
C GLY A 104 -2.27 21.97 1.49
N THR A 105 -1.60 20.87 1.90
CA THR A 105 -0.85 20.79 3.16
C THR A 105 0.65 20.76 2.88
N VAL A 106 1.50 21.16 3.84
CA VAL A 106 2.96 21.11 3.68
C VAL A 106 3.54 20.25 4.81
N PRO A 107 4.42 19.28 4.53
CA PRO A 107 5.12 18.52 5.55
C PRO A 107 5.89 19.46 6.47
N ALA A 108 5.75 19.25 7.77
CA ALA A 108 6.45 19.99 8.79
C ALA A 108 6.82 19.02 9.91
N ILE A 109 7.94 19.27 10.57
CA ILE A 109 8.47 18.44 11.66
C ILE A 109 7.42 18.26 12.78
N SER A 110 6.51 19.23 12.96
CA SER A 110 5.38 19.16 13.89
C SER A 110 4.37 18.03 13.60
N HIS A 111 4.41 17.42 12.42
CA HIS A 111 3.52 16.30 12.08
C HIS A 111 4.05 14.96 12.57
N ILE A 112 5.33 14.86 12.93
CA ILE A 112 5.97 13.63 13.41
C ILE A 112 5.30 13.17 14.71
N GLY A 113 5.04 11.87 14.80
CA GLY A 113 4.32 11.23 15.91
C GLY A 113 2.79 11.35 15.81
N GLY A 114 2.26 12.16 14.90
CA GLY A 114 0.83 12.29 14.67
C GLY A 114 0.25 11.15 13.85
N THR A 115 -0.99 10.75 14.18
CA THR A 115 -1.79 9.84 13.36
C THR A 115 -2.45 10.61 12.21
N ARG A 116 -2.56 9.95 11.05
CA ARG A 116 -3.01 10.55 9.79
C ARG A 116 -3.81 9.55 8.96
N PRO A 117 -4.76 9.99 8.13
CA PRO A 117 -5.44 9.11 7.19
C PRO A 117 -4.61 8.95 5.90
N LEU A 118 -4.83 7.82 5.23
CA LEU A 118 -4.45 7.63 3.84
C LEU A 118 -5.62 7.99 2.94
N VAL A 119 -5.39 8.88 1.99
CA VAL A 119 -6.42 9.38 1.08
C VAL A 119 -6.02 9.06 -0.35
N LEU A 120 -6.98 8.54 -1.13
CA LEU A 120 -6.80 8.36 -2.56
C LEU A 120 -6.97 9.71 -3.25
N ASP A 121 -5.87 10.30 -3.70
CA ASP A 121 -5.84 11.61 -4.35
C ASP A 121 -5.39 11.45 -5.80
N THR A 122 -6.32 11.70 -6.73
CA THR A 122 -6.08 11.61 -8.18
C THR A 122 -5.49 10.24 -8.59
N GLY A 123 -5.99 9.16 -7.99
CA GLY A 123 -5.57 7.78 -8.28
C GLY A 123 -4.26 7.33 -7.61
N ILE A 124 -3.68 8.13 -6.72
CA ILE A 124 -2.49 7.76 -5.93
C ILE A 124 -2.82 7.91 -4.45
N TRP A 125 -2.48 6.90 -3.66
CA TRP A 125 -2.60 6.99 -2.20
C TRP A 125 -1.57 7.94 -1.62
N ARG A 126 -2.03 8.87 -0.78
CA ARG A 126 -1.22 9.90 -0.13
C ARG A 126 -1.55 10.01 1.34
N VAL A 127 -0.60 10.48 2.15
CA VAL A 127 -0.85 10.79 3.56
C VAL A 127 -1.51 12.18 3.65
N SER A 128 -2.69 12.29 4.25
CA SER A 128 -3.23 13.61 4.59
C SER A 128 -2.54 14.11 5.85
N LEU A 129 -2.01 15.33 5.83
CA LEU A 129 -1.41 15.93 7.02
C LEU A 129 -2.43 16.60 7.94
N SER A 130 -3.71 16.54 7.57
CA SER A 130 -4.82 16.89 8.47
C SER A 130 -5.29 15.62 9.18
N ALA A 131 -5.37 15.65 10.51
CA ALA A 131 -5.90 14.54 11.28
C ALA A 131 -7.39 14.33 10.96
N SER A 132 -7.85 13.10 11.07
CA SER A 132 -9.23 12.72 10.80
C SER A 132 -9.71 11.67 11.80
N GLY A 133 -11.01 11.38 11.81
CA GLY A 133 -11.53 10.22 12.54
C GLY A 133 -11.19 8.86 11.90
N THR A 134 -10.51 8.85 10.74
CA THR A 134 -10.19 7.67 9.92
C THR A 134 -8.68 7.50 9.75
N ASP A 135 -7.92 7.82 10.79
CA ASP A 135 -6.47 7.72 10.73
C ASP A 135 -6.02 6.25 10.64
N ALA A 136 -5.04 5.98 9.77
CA ALA A 136 -4.55 4.63 9.50
C ALA A 136 -3.03 4.51 9.66
N VAL A 137 -2.32 5.63 9.73
CA VAL A 137 -0.86 5.65 9.79
C VAL A 137 -0.37 6.60 10.85
N THR A 138 0.81 6.32 11.40
CA THR A 138 1.57 7.25 12.23
C THR A 138 2.75 7.78 11.44
N VAL A 139 2.92 9.09 11.42
CA VAL A 139 4.09 9.73 10.79
C VAL A 139 5.30 9.51 11.68
N VAL A 140 6.34 8.89 11.12
CA VAL A 140 7.60 8.61 11.81
C VAL A 140 8.62 9.70 11.56
N ASP A 141 8.63 10.25 10.34
CA ASP A 141 9.53 11.32 9.96
C ASP A 141 8.99 12.07 8.73
N VAL A 142 9.55 13.25 8.43
CA VAL A 142 9.25 14.02 7.23
C VAL A 142 10.52 14.59 6.61
N ASP A 143 10.64 14.45 5.30
CA ASP A 143 11.59 15.22 4.52
C ASP A 143 10.88 16.47 4.00
N VAL A 144 11.21 17.63 4.57
CA VAL A 144 10.57 18.91 4.22
C VAL A 144 11.04 19.41 2.85
N ASP A 145 12.29 19.14 2.48
CA ASP A 145 12.89 19.61 1.24
C ASP A 145 12.44 18.75 0.06
N GLU A 146 12.49 17.42 0.20
CA GLU A 146 12.00 16.47 -0.80
C GLU A 146 10.48 16.29 -0.77
N GLN A 147 9.81 16.86 0.24
CA GLN A 147 8.36 16.84 0.36
C GLN A 147 7.79 15.41 0.52
N ILE A 148 8.46 14.60 1.34
CA ILE A 148 8.15 13.18 1.59
C ILE A 148 7.71 12.97 3.03
N VAL A 149 6.73 12.09 3.22
CA VAL A 149 6.30 11.63 4.54
C VAL A 149 6.73 10.18 4.73
N PHE A 150 7.39 9.89 5.85
CA PHE A 150 7.69 8.54 6.28
C PHE A 150 6.69 8.12 7.35
N PHE A 151 6.12 6.93 7.21
CA PHE A 151 5.04 6.48 8.10
C PHE A 151 5.08 4.97 8.34
N LYS A 152 4.36 4.57 9.39
CA LYS A 152 4.02 3.17 9.71
C LYS A 152 2.51 3.03 9.81
N PHE A 153 1.99 1.84 9.54
CA PHE A 153 0.57 1.56 9.76
C PHE A 153 0.27 1.47 11.26
N LEU A 154 -0.91 1.96 11.64
CA LEU A 154 -1.47 1.73 12.96
C LEU A 154 -1.86 0.27 13.10
N GLU A 155 -1.68 -0.31 14.30
CA GLU A 155 -2.09 -1.68 14.59
C GLU A 155 -3.58 -1.90 14.27
N SER A 156 -4.44 -0.96 14.65
CA SER A 156 -5.87 -0.99 14.36
C SER A 156 -6.21 -0.93 12.86
N ALA A 157 -5.29 -0.44 12.03
CA ALA A 157 -5.50 -0.30 10.60
C ALA A 157 -5.11 -1.57 9.82
N ILE A 158 -4.23 -2.40 10.38
CA ILE A 158 -3.71 -3.61 9.73
C ILE A 158 -4.79 -4.69 9.72
N ALA A 159 -4.83 -5.50 8.66
CA ALA A 159 -5.68 -6.68 8.60
C ALA A 159 -5.23 -7.69 9.68
N ASN A 160 -6.14 -8.05 10.59
CA ASN A 160 -5.91 -9.16 11.50
C ASN A 160 -5.96 -10.46 10.70
N THR A 161 -4.78 -11.04 10.44
CA THR A 161 -4.64 -12.40 9.91
C THR A 161 -4.69 -13.43 11.02
#